data_AF-T1JXP4-F1
#
_entry.id   AF-T1JXP4-F1
#
_cell.length_a   1.000
_cell.length_b   1.000
_cell.length_c   1.000
_cell.angle_alpha   90.00
_cell.angle_beta   90.00
_cell.angle_gamma   90.00
#
_symmetry.space_group_name_H-M   'P 1'
#
loop_
_entity.id
_entity.type
_entity.pdbx_description
1 polymer ?
#
loop_
_entity_poly.entity_id
_entity_poly.type
_entity_poly.pdbx_seq_one_letter_code
_entity_poly.pdbx_strand_id
1 'polypeptide(L)'
;MLEGGAIKEIIYIIAVGEDENKVARKYRITRQAAKYIWNNKEAFLQKVADGISLKRKTVKESPFSPIDDNLNLLIRDLSDDGYPINEKYIMLMAKEIASEMKIDGF
;
A
#
# COMPACT_ATOMS: atom_id res chain seq x y z
N MET A 1 -4.92 -12.44 -10.33
CA MET A 1 -4.15 -11.41 -9.59
C MET A 1 -4.50 -11.56 -8.12
N LEU A 2 -3.53 -11.45 -7.21
CA LEU A 2 -3.73 -11.68 -5.78
C LEU A 2 -4.13 -10.38 -5.08
N GLU A 3 -5.05 -10.47 -4.13
CA GLU A 3 -5.44 -9.36 -3.26
C GLU A 3 -4.44 -9.19 -2.11
N GLY A 4 -4.42 -8.01 -1.47
CA GLY A 4 -3.50 -7.74 -0.35
C GLY A 4 -3.64 -8.72 0.82
N GLY A 5 -4.86 -9.20 1.08
CA GLY A 5 -5.12 -10.27 2.05
C GLY A 5 -4.46 -11.60 1.67
N ALA A 6 -4.50 -11.97 0.39
CA ALA A 6 -3.90 -13.21 -0.09
C ALA A 6 -2.36 -13.18 0.00
N ILE A 7 -1.73 -12.02 -0.16
CA ILE A 7 -0.27 -11.87 -0.03
C ILE A 7 0.17 -12.01 1.43
N LYS A 8 -0.55 -11.41 2.39
CA LYS A 8 -0.30 -11.65 3.82
C LYS A 8 -0.43 -13.13 4.18
N GLU A 9 -1.45 -13.80 3.65
CA GLU A 9 -1.68 -15.22 3.89
C GLU A 9 -0.57 -16.10 3.28
N ILE A 10 -0.13 -15.80 2.05
CA ILE A 10 1.01 -16.48 1.41
C ILE A 10 2.29 -16.35 2.24
N ILE A 11 2.60 -15.13 2.72
CA ILE A 11 3.78 -14.90 3.55
C ILE A 11 3.69 -15.69 4.85
N TYR A 12 2.53 -15.65 5.52
CA TYR A 12 2.31 -16.39 6.77
C TYR A 12 2.48 -17.90 6.57
N ILE A 13 1.86 -18.46 5.54
CA ILE A 13 1.90 -19.89 5.25
C ILE A 13 3.33 -20.37 4.95
N ILE A 14 4.11 -19.60 4.17
CA ILE A 14 5.52 -19.91 3.92
C ILE A 14 6.35 -19.79 5.22
N ALA A 15 6.06 -18.80 6.07
CA ALA A 15 6.75 -18.63 7.35
C ALA A 15 6.53 -19.79 8.33
N VAL A 16 5.35 -20.42 8.29
CA VAL A 16 5.02 -21.62 9.09
C VAL A 16 5.67 -22.90 8.54
N GLY A 17 6.42 -22.80 7.44
CA GLY A 17 7.21 -23.90 6.88
C GLY A 17 6.49 -24.70 5.80
N GLU A 18 5.39 -24.18 5.23
CA GLU A 18 4.74 -24.85 4.11
C GLU A 18 5.54 -24.72 2.80
N ASP A 19 5.50 -25.77 1.97
CA ASP A 19 6.25 -25.83 0.71
C ASP A 19 5.74 -24.80 -0.31
N GLU A 20 6.67 -24.03 -0.88
CA GLU A 20 6.39 -22.97 -1.86
C GLU A 20 5.59 -23.46 -3.09
N ASN A 21 5.73 -24.72 -3.49
CA ASN A 21 4.95 -25.30 -4.60
C ASN A 21 3.51 -25.60 -4.19
N LYS A 22 3.27 -25.97 -2.94
CA LYS A 22 1.90 -26.18 -2.41
C LYS A 22 1.16 -24.85 -2.34
N VAL A 23 1.79 -23.83 -1.76
CA VAL A 23 1.30 -22.44 -1.78
C VAL A 23 1.10 -21.97 -3.22
N ALA A 24 2.08 -22.29 -4.06
CA ALA A 24 2.09 -22.25 -5.52
C ALA A 24 0.70 -22.49 -6.15
N ARG A 25 0.31 -23.75 -5.96
CA ARG A 25 -0.91 -24.36 -6.48
C ARG A 25 -2.17 -23.80 -5.81
N LYS A 26 -2.15 -23.63 -4.48
CA LYS A 26 -3.29 -23.11 -3.70
C LYS A 26 -3.74 -21.74 -4.21
N TYR A 27 -2.78 -20.85 -4.51
CA TYR A 27 -3.06 -19.48 -4.95
C TYR A 27 -3.02 -19.29 -6.46
N ARG A 28 -2.86 -20.36 -7.25
CA ARG A 28 -2.77 -20.34 -8.72
C ARG A 28 -1.72 -19.34 -9.23
N ILE A 29 -0.57 -19.29 -8.57
CA ILE A 29 0.58 -18.48 -8.99
C ILE A 29 1.75 -19.39 -9.38
N THR A 30 2.79 -18.82 -10.00
CA THR A 30 4.00 -19.57 -10.29
C THR A 30 4.83 -19.75 -9.02
N ARG A 31 5.61 -20.83 -8.93
CA ARG A 31 6.57 -21.01 -7.82
C ARG A 31 7.53 -19.82 -7.70
N GLN A 32 7.98 -19.28 -8.85
CA GLN A 32 8.80 -18.07 -8.87
C GLN A 32 8.10 -16.87 -8.24
N ALA A 33 6.79 -16.70 -8.46
CA ALA A 33 6.02 -15.62 -7.83
C ALA A 33 5.91 -15.82 -6.31
N ALA A 34 5.66 -17.04 -5.83
CA ALA A 34 5.66 -17.34 -4.39
C ALA A 34 7.02 -17.05 -3.74
N LYS A 35 8.11 -17.48 -4.38
CA LYS A 35 9.47 -17.20 -3.94
C LYS A 35 9.80 -15.70 -3.95
N TYR A 36 9.35 -14.98 -4.98
CA TYR A 36 9.52 -13.53 -5.08
C TYR A 36 8.78 -12.80 -3.95
N ILE A 37 7.54 -13.19 -3.66
CA ILE A 37 6.75 -12.64 -2.54
C ILE A 37 7.48 -12.88 -1.21
N TRP A 38 7.99 -14.10 -0.99
CA TRP A 38 8.73 -14.43 0.23
C TRP A 38 10.03 -13.62 0.39
N ASN A 39 10.82 -13.51 -0.67
CA ASN A 39 12.07 -12.75 -0.66
C ASN A 39 11.86 -11.25 -0.41
N ASN A 40 10.71 -10.71 -0.82
CA ASN A 40 10.36 -9.29 -0.66
C ASN A 40 9.30 -9.07 0.43
N LYS A 41 9.16 -10.01 1.39
CA LYS A 41 8.07 -10.01 2.37
C LYS A 41 7.93 -8.71 3.15
N GLU A 42 9.04 -8.07 3.53
CA GLU A 42 9.03 -6.81 4.27
C GLU A 42 8.41 -5.67 3.45
N ALA A 43 8.82 -5.52 2.18
CA ALA A 43 8.27 -4.51 1.29
C ALA A 43 6.77 -4.72 1.02
N PHE A 44 6.33 -5.98 0.92
CA PHE A 44 4.91 -6.29 0.77
C PHE A 44 4.12 -6.01 2.05
N LEU A 45 4.64 -6.39 3.23
CA LEU A 45 3.99 -6.13 4.51
C LEU A 45 3.88 -4.63 4.79
N GLN A 46 4.93 -3.86 4.49
CA GLN A 46 4.94 -2.41 4.60
C GLN A 46 3.86 -1.79 3.70
N LYS A 47 3.82 -2.15 2.41
CA LYS A 47 2.79 -1.67 1.48
C LYS A 47 1.37 -1.99 1.93
N VAL A 48 1.14 -3.16 2.54
CA VAL A 48 -0.19 -3.48 3.10
C VAL A 48 -0.48 -2.68 4.37
N ALA A 49 0.53 -2.42 5.21
CA ALA A 49 0.39 -1.57 6.40
C ALA A 49 0.10 -0.10 6.03
N ASP A 50 0.62 0.36 4.89
CA ASP A 50 0.43 1.71 4.34
C ASP A 50 -0.88 1.83 3.53
N GLY A 51 -1.69 0.77 3.46
CA GLY A 51 -2.94 0.76 2.69
C GLY A 51 -2.74 0.83 1.16
N ILE A 52 -1.49 0.69 0.68
CA ILE A 52 -1.15 0.79 -0.74
C ILE A 52 -1.65 -0.46 -1.47
N SER A 53 -2.47 -0.24 -2.49
CA SER A 53 -3.01 -1.33 -3.32
C SER A 53 -1.89 -2.06 -4.07
N LEU A 54 -1.68 -3.33 -3.72
CA LEU A 54 -0.75 -4.25 -4.40
C LEU A 54 -1.20 -4.62 -5.83
N LYS A 55 -2.34 -4.09 -6.31
CA LYS A 55 -2.83 -4.27 -7.69
C LYS A 55 -2.01 -3.46 -8.71
N ARG A 56 -1.30 -2.41 -8.30
CA ARG A 56 -0.47 -1.58 -9.21
C ARG A 56 0.89 -2.25 -9.46
N LYS A 57 1.14 -2.70 -10.70
CA LYS A 57 2.46 -3.20 -11.17
C LYS A 57 3.54 -2.10 -11.19
N THR A 58 3.13 -0.84 -11.27
CA THR A 58 4.00 0.32 -11.37
C THR A 58 3.41 1.42 -10.50
N VAL A 59 4.17 1.91 -9.54
CA VAL A 59 3.85 3.17 -8.86
C VAL A 59 4.23 4.25 -9.85
N LYS A 60 3.27 4.72 -10.64
CA LYS A 60 3.48 5.96 -11.40
C LYS A 60 3.50 7.04 -10.34
N GLU A 61 4.70 7.51 -9.97
CA GLU A 61 4.85 8.60 -9.03
C GLU A 61 4.07 9.80 -9.56
N SER A 62 3.13 10.28 -8.75
CA SER A 62 2.45 11.53 -9.02
C SER A 62 3.50 12.64 -9.00
N PRO A 63 3.42 13.67 -9.85
CA PRO A 63 4.23 14.88 -9.65
C PRO A 63 3.95 15.54 -8.29
N PHE A 64 2.83 15.17 -7.64
CA PHE A 64 2.43 15.57 -6.30
C PHE A 64 2.69 14.49 -5.23
N SER A 65 3.49 13.45 -5.53
CA SER A 65 3.84 12.40 -4.57
C SER A 65 4.32 12.94 -3.20
N PRO A 66 5.07 14.07 -3.13
CA PRO A 66 5.45 14.66 -1.84
C PRO A 66 4.27 15.20 -1.01
N ILE A 67 3.18 15.63 -1.67
CA ILE A 67 1.94 16.04 -1.00
C ILE A 67 1.15 14.81 -0.55
N ASP A 68 1.09 13.79 -1.42
CA ASP A 68 0.34 12.55 -1.15
C ASP A 68 0.78 11.89 0.16
N ASP A 69 2.09 11.82 0.43
CA ASP A 69 2.60 11.20 1.67
C ASP A 69 2.15 11.95 2.93
N ASN A 70 2.26 13.28 2.95
CA ASN A 70 1.82 14.11 4.08
C ASN A 70 0.29 14.08 4.26
N LEU A 71 -0.43 14.12 3.14
CA LEU A 71 -1.90 14.08 3.15
C LEU A 71 -2.41 12.72 3.64
N ASN A 72 -1.77 11.62 3.23
CA ASN A 72 -2.12 10.27 3.68
C ASN A 72 -1.91 10.09 5.19
N LEU A 73 -0.83 10.66 5.76
CA LEU A 73 -0.61 10.66 7.22
C LEU A 73 -1.74 11.39 7.94
N LEU A 74 -2.09 12.59 7.49
CA LEU A 74 -3.18 13.38 8.05
C LEU A 74 -4.55 12.67 7.96
N ILE A 75 -4.85 12.05 6.81
CA ILE A 75 -6.08 11.28 6.63
C ILE A 75 -6.12 10.09 7.60
N ARG A 76 -4.97 9.44 7.83
CA ARG A 76 -4.85 8.31 8.75
C ARG A 76 -5.10 8.74 10.19
N ASP A 77 -4.48 9.83 10.63
CA ASP A 77 -4.69 10.39 11.97
C ASP A 77 -6.16 10.77 12.20
N LEU A 78 -6.79 11.44 11.22
CA LEU A 78 -8.21 11.78 11.27
C LEU A 78 -9.13 10.55 11.31
N SER A 79 -8.75 9.49 10.58
CA SER A 79 -9.48 8.22 10.60
C SER A 79 -9.37 7.52 11.94
N ASP A 80 -8.19 7.53 12.56
CA ASP A 80 -7.92 6.91 13.85
C ASP A 80 -8.64 7.65 14.99
N ASP A 81 -8.79 8.98 14.87
CA ASP A 81 -9.56 9.83 15.77
C ASP A 81 -11.09 9.78 15.55
N GLY A 82 -11.54 9.03 14.54
CA GLY A 82 -12.96 8.85 14.21
C GLY A 82 -13.62 10.07 13.55
N TYR A 83 -12.83 11.00 13.00
CA TYR A 83 -13.37 12.13 12.25
C TYR A 83 -13.88 11.68 10.87
N PRO A 84 -15.05 12.19 10.43
CA PRO A 84 -15.55 11.90 9.10
C PRO A 84 -14.68 12.60 8.05
N ILE A 85 -14.01 11.79 7.22
CA ILE A 85 -13.18 12.26 6.11
C ILE A 85 -14.10 12.79 5.00
N ASN A 86 -14.12 14.12 4.82
CA ASN A 86 -14.88 14.81 3.79
C ASN A 86 -13.96 15.25 2.65
N GLU A 87 -14.33 14.96 1.40
CA GLU A 87 -13.60 15.36 0.19
C GLU A 87 -13.23 16.85 0.17
N LYS A 88 -14.14 17.74 0.58
CA LYS A 88 -13.85 19.19 0.64
C LYS A 88 -12.76 19.53 1.63
N TYR A 89 -12.71 18.81 2.75
CA TYR A 89 -11.72 19.00 3.79
C TYR A 89 -10.36 18.46 3.36
N ILE A 90 -10.32 17.27 2.73
CA ILE A 90 -9.10 16.71 2.14
C ILE A 90 -8.51 17.67 1.12
N MET A 91 -9.35 18.25 0.25
CA MET A 91 -8.88 19.20 -0.77
C MET A 91 -8.34 20.51 -0.17
N LEU A 92 -8.91 20.97 0.95
CA LEU A 92 -8.38 22.14 1.67
C LEU A 92 -7.00 21.83 2.26
N MET A 93 -6.87 20.71 2.97
CA MET A 93 -5.60 20.27 3.57
C MET A 93 -4.53 20.05 2.51
N ALA A 94 -4.88 19.47 1.37
CA ALA A 94 -3.94 19.26 0.27
C ALA A 94 -3.43 20.59 -0.31
N LYS A 95 -4.28 21.62 -0.39
CA LYS A 95 -3.88 22.97 -0.83
C LYS A 95 -2.98 23.67 0.19
N GLU A 96 -3.27 23.51 1.48
CA GLU A 96 -2.43 24.06 2.54
C GLU A 96 -1.03 23.44 2.50
N ILE A 97 -0.94 22.11 2.41
CA ILE A 97 0.34 21.38 2.25
C ILE A 97 1.07 21.83 0.98
N ALA A 98 0.37 21.94 -0.15
CA ALA A 98 0.97 22.39 -1.41
C ALA A 98 1.55 23.83 -1.29
N SER A 99 0.84 24.72 -0.60
CA SER A 99 1.28 26.08 -0.34
C SER A 99 2.50 26.13 0.58
N GLU A 100 2.53 25.32 1.64
CA GLU A 100 3.68 25.22 2.54
C GLU A 100 4.93 24.66 1.84
N MET A 101 4.72 23.70 0.94
CA MET A 101 5.78 23.07 0.15
C MET A 101 6.20 23.89 -1.08
N LYS A 102 5.56 25.05 -1.33
CA LYS A 102 5.79 25.91 -2.50
C LYS A 102 5.65 25.18 -3.84
N ILE A 103 4.65 24.30 -3.93
CA ILE A 103 4.33 23.57 -5.16
C ILE A 103 3.35 24.43 -5.97
N ASP A 104 3.89 25.16 -6.95
CA ASP A 104 3.09 26.02 -7.83
C ASP A 104 2.22 25.16 -8.78
N GLY A 105 0.91 25.44 -8.83
CA GLY A 105 -0.02 24.82 -9.78
C GLY A 105 -0.92 23.70 -9.25
N PHE A 106 -1.07 23.58 -7.92
CA PHE A 106 -2.04 22.70 -7.26
C PHE A 106 -3.43 23.34 -7.08
#